data_AF-A0A972ZF18-F1
#
_entry.id   AF-A0A972ZF18-F1
#
_cell.length_a   1.000
_cell.length_b   1.000
_cell.length_c   1.000
_cell.angle_alpha   90.00
_cell.angle_beta   90.00
_cell.angle_gamma   90.00
#
_symmetry.space_group_name_H-M   'P 1'
#
loop_
_entity.id
_entity.type
_entity.pdbx_description
1 polymer ?
#
loop_
_entity_poly.entity_id
_entity_poly.type
_entity_poly.pdbx_seq_one_letter_code
_entity_poly.pdbx_strand_id
1 'polypeptide(L)'
;MSVWRTWVVNGFVMMAMAALLFGCRPAPQAEPIAELSVPATQPGSAATAVLVPPSTPDEDSGGTRLGREANAPAPRSYVSLTQEKEKGLFHITLEDPHADLRDSGDGMVVRLRGGGARRAPGSPDIAGLVWVLPGKQGLNLIPTVTDAAFAIATQGVDIAAVAVAVESDEDGENDEETFERRRSADIYDQDALFPSHVIRVQESWVGTNKLVRLTVNPVQYNPVTKSLRLCYRLQADLEYVEALTDDGEHPQQQGDD
;
A
#
# COMPACT_ATOMS: atom_id res chain seq x y z
N MET A 1 46.25 35.24 52.67
CA MET A 1 46.69 34.26 51.66
C MET A 1 46.03 32.93 52.00
N SER A 2 45.29 32.34 51.05
CA SER A 2 45.10 30.88 50.84
C SER A 2 44.60 30.00 52.02
N VAL A 3 43.62 29.09 51.94
CA VAL A 3 42.73 28.56 50.89
C VAL A 3 41.51 27.97 51.61
N TRP A 4 40.35 28.13 50.96
CA TRP A 4 39.08 27.40 51.00
C TRP A 4 38.94 26.12 51.85
N ARG A 5 37.81 26.05 52.55
CA ARG A 5 37.20 24.83 53.11
C ARG A 5 35.68 24.88 52.96
N THR A 6 35.08 23.69 52.93
CA THR A 6 33.65 23.34 53.15
C THR A 6 32.78 23.46 51.88
N TRP A 7 31.94 22.51 51.45
CA TRP A 7 31.10 21.50 52.13
C TRP A 7 30.97 20.21 51.30
N VAL A 8 31.23 19.03 51.89
CA VAL A 8 30.28 18.06 52.48
C VAL A 8 29.36 17.37 51.45
N VAL A 9 29.74 16.12 51.18
CA VAL A 9 28.96 15.03 50.61
C VAL A 9 28.23 14.33 51.74
N ASN A 10 26.92 14.08 51.63
CA ASN A 10 26.28 12.83 52.04
C ASN A 10 24.76 12.80 51.81
N GLY A 11 24.31 11.69 51.21
CA GLY A 11 23.14 10.95 51.71
C GLY A 11 21.88 11.01 50.88
N PHE A 12 21.59 9.92 50.15
CA PHE A 12 20.31 9.17 50.07
C PHE A 12 20.48 8.12 48.95
N VAL A 13 20.94 6.89 49.21
CA VAL A 13 20.24 5.70 49.76
C VAL A 13 19.02 5.24 48.94
N MET A 14 19.30 4.19 48.14
CA MET A 14 18.56 2.94 47.89
C MET A 14 17.05 2.91 47.60
N MET A 15 16.72 2.37 46.42
CA MET A 15 15.79 1.23 46.16
C MET A 15 16.09 0.71 44.72
N ALA A 16 16.70 -0.48 44.51
CA ALA A 16 16.08 -1.83 44.34
C ALA A 16 14.99 -1.82 43.23
N MET A 17 14.92 -2.62 42.15
CA MET A 17 15.27 -4.01 41.80
C MET A 17 15.29 -4.14 40.24
N ALA A 18 16.24 -4.84 39.61
CA ALA A 18 16.13 -6.18 39.01
C ALA A 18 15.06 -6.42 37.90
N ALA A 19 15.50 -6.58 36.64
CA ALA A 19 14.95 -7.45 35.58
C ALA A 19 15.97 -7.52 34.41
N LEU A 20 16.84 -8.54 34.32
CA LEU A 20 16.67 -9.81 33.61
C LEU A 20 16.25 -9.70 32.12
N LEU A 21 17.27 -9.86 31.26
CA LEU A 21 17.34 -10.79 30.12
C LEU A 21 16.08 -10.98 29.25
N PHE A 22 16.04 -10.31 28.10
CA PHE A 22 15.44 -10.89 26.88
C PHE A 22 16.24 -10.45 25.65
N GLY A 23 16.73 -11.44 24.90
CA GLY A 23 17.52 -11.24 23.70
C GLY A 23 16.65 -10.90 22.49
N CYS A 24 17.03 -9.84 21.78
CA CYS A 24 16.50 -9.52 20.46
C CYS A 24 17.22 -10.37 19.40
N ARG A 25 16.50 -11.24 18.70
CA ARG A 25 16.97 -11.81 17.42
C ARG A 25 16.50 -10.92 16.26
N PRO A 26 17.34 -10.70 15.22
CA PRO A 26 16.94 -9.93 14.04
C PRO A 26 16.03 -10.76 13.12
N ALA A 27 15.11 -10.08 12.43
CA ALA A 27 14.18 -10.68 11.47
C ALA A 27 14.90 -11.08 10.16
N PRO A 28 14.56 -12.23 9.53
CA PRO A 28 15.14 -12.63 8.25
C PRO A 28 14.52 -11.87 7.07
N GLN A 29 15.36 -11.52 6.09
CA GLN A 29 14.99 -10.91 4.82
C GLN A 29 14.31 -11.95 3.91
N ALA A 30 13.28 -11.53 3.17
CA ALA A 30 12.53 -12.37 2.24
C ALA A 30 13.09 -12.24 0.81
N GLU A 31 13.43 -13.38 0.20
CA GLU A 31 13.73 -13.52 -1.23
C GLU A 31 12.47 -13.91 -2.04
N PRO A 32 12.40 -13.60 -3.36
CA PRO A 32 11.22 -13.86 -4.18
C PRO A 32 11.19 -15.29 -4.72
N ILE A 33 10.05 -15.98 -4.62
CA ILE A 33 9.84 -17.32 -5.20
C ILE A 33 8.84 -17.24 -6.38
N ALA A 34 9.12 -18.12 -7.34
CA ALA A 34 8.73 -18.19 -8.75
C ALA A 34 7.24 -18.37 -9.09
N GLU A 35 6.94 -17.95 -10.32
CA GLU A 35 5.71 -18.21 -11.09
C GLU A 35 5.52 -19.70 -11.42
N LEU A 36 4.28 -20.21 -11.37
CA LEU A 36 3.87 -21.39 -12.12
C LEU A 36 2.35 -21.41 -12.42
N SER A 37 1.98 -22.08 -13.51
CA SER A 37 0.80 -21.80 -14.35
C SER A 37 -0.24 -22.95 -14.46
N VAL A 38 -1.52 -22.58 -14.70
CA VAL A 38 -2.65 -23.30 -15.40
C VAL A 38 -3.37 -24.46 -14.65
N PRO A 39 -4.65 -24.89 -14.94
CA PRO A 39 -5.86 -24.33 -15.60
C PRO A 39 -7.15 -24.26 -14.71
N ALA A 40 -8.20 -23.64 -15.28
CA ALA A 40 -9.53 -23.29 -14.72
C ALA A 40 -10.57 -24.43 -14.56
N THR A 41 -11.61 -24.23 -13.71
CA THR A 41 -13.06 -24.48 -14.00
C THR A 41 -14.05 -24.02 -12.90
N GLN A 42 -14.99 -23.14 -13.31
CA GLN A 42 -16.39 -22.79 -12.95
C GLN A 42 -16.91 -22.37 -11.54
N PRO A 43 -17.88 -21.41 -11.47
CA PRO A 43 -18.16 -20.58 -10.29
C PRO A 43 -19.52 -20.83 -9.61
N GLY A 44 -19.66 -20.43 -8.33
CA GLY A 44 -20.93 -20.42 -7.60
C GLY A 44 -21.00 -19.39 -6.46
N SER A 45 -21.78 -18.32 -6.69
CA SER A 45 -22.43 -17.41 -5.72
C SER A 45 -21.57 -16.63 -4.70
N ALA A 46 -21.49 -15.30 -4.88
CA ALA A 46 -20.65 -14.39 -4.11
C ALA A 46 -21.43 -13.51 -3.11
N ALA A 47 -20.88 -13.28 -1.91
CA ALA A 47 -21.35 -12.30 -0.94
C ALA A 47 -20.58 -10.98 -1.07
N THR A 48 -21.28 -9.85 -1.19
CA THR A 48 -20.69 -8.52 -1.41
C THR A 48 -20.08 -7.93 -0.14
N ALA A 49 -18.80 -7.53 -0.17
CA ALA A 49 -18.20 -6.69 0.86
C ALA A 49 -18.45 -5.20 0.52
N VAL A 50 -18.98 -4.45 1.49
CA VAL A 50 -19.36 -3.04 1.34
C VAL A 50 -18.10 -2.16 1.39
N LEU A 51 -17.87 -1.36 0.34
CA LEU A 51 -16.87 -0.29 0.32
C LEU A 51 -17.15 0.70 1.46
N VAL A 52 -16.11 1.08 2.22
CA VAL A 52 -16.15 2.28 3.06
C VAL A 52 -15.59 3.42 2.22
N PRO A 53 -16.43 4.29 1.60
CA PRO A 53 -15.91 5.44 0.88
C PRO A 53 -15.30 6.45 1.86
N PRO A 54 -14.13 7.03 1.58
CA PRO A 54 -13.68 8.19 2.31
C PRO A 54 -14.57 9.39 1.94
N SER A 55 -15.17 10.01 2.95
CA SER A 55 -15.96 11.23 2.81
C SER A 55 -15.06 12.39 2.37
N THR A 56 -15.15 12.78 1.10
CA THR A 56 -14.66 14.10 0.64
C THR A 56 -15.71 14.71 -0.28
N PRO A 57 -16.02 16.01 -0.14
CA PRO A 57 -17.03 16.66 -0.98
C PRO A 57 -16.52 16.77 -2.43
N ASP A 58 -17.38 16.40 -3.37
CA ASP A 58 -17.20 16.63 -4.80
C ASP A 58 -17.27 18.15 -5.08
N GLU A 59 -16.12 18.82 -5.05
CA GLU A 59 -15.98 20.10 -5.73
C GLU A 59 -15.63 19.86 -7.21
N ASP A 60 -16.54 20.32 -8.07
CA ASP A 60 -16.50 20.32 -9.53
C ASP A 60 -15.30 21.13 -10.03
N SER A 61 -14.13 20.51 -9.99
CA SER A 61 -12.85 21.09 -10.36
C SER A 61 -12.42 20.45 -11.68
N GLY A 62 -12.34 21.25 -12.75
CA GLY A 62 -12.20 20.85 -14.15
C GLY A 62 -10.99 19.95 -14.46
N GLY A 63 -11.10 18.66 -14.15
CA GLY A 63 -10.11 17.63 -14.47
C GLY A 63 -10.28 17.05 -15.87
N THR A 64 -9.18 16.58 -16.46
CA THR A 64 -9.23 15.83 -17.71
C THR A 64 -9.50 14.36 -17.41
N ARG A 65 -10.61 13.82 -17.93
CA ARG A 65 -11.00 12.41 -17.76
C ARG A 65 -10.09 11.49 -18.57
N LEU A 66 -9.53 10.48 -17.92
CA LEU A 66 -8.78 9.41 -18.58
C LEU A 66 -9.74 8.24 -18.91
N GLY A 67 -9.84 7.84 -20.17
CA GLY A 67 -10.64 6.66 -20.56
C GLY A 67 -11.27 6.71 -21.95
N ARG A 68 -11.97 5.62 -22.32
CA ARG A 68 -12.37 5.33 -23.71
C ARG A 68 -13.58 6.14 -24.21
N GLU A 69 -14.45 6.67 -23.35
CA GLU A 69 -15.55 7.55 -23.75
C GLU A 69 -15.90 8.56 -22.66
N ALA A 70 -15.84 9.86 -22.99
CA ALA A 70 -16.14 10.95 -22.06
C ALA A 70 -17.63 11.05 -21.66
N ASN A 71 -18.54 10.34 -22.35
CA ASN A 71 -19.99 10.55 -22.26
C ASN A 71 -20.84 9.36 -21.77
N ALA A 72 -20.23 8.24 -21.34
CA ALA A 72 -21.01 7.14 -20.76
C ALA A 72 -21.47 7.48 -19.33
N PRO A 73 -22.75 7.16 -18.95
CA PRO A 73 -23.23 7.34 -17.59
C PRO A 73 -22.34 6.55 -16.63
N ALA A 74 -21.96 7.19 -15.51
CA ALA A 74 -21.03 6.59 -14.57
C ALA A 74 -21.59 5.27 -14.01
N PRO A 75 -20.85 4.14 -14.07
CA PRO A 75 -21.24 2.91 -13.41
C PRO A 75 -21.35 3.13 -11.90
N ARG A 76 -22.29 2.44 -11.27
CA ARG A 76 -22.63 2.56 -9.82
C ARG A 76 -21.49 2.07 -8.89
N SER A 77 -20.58 1.24 -9.39
CA SER A 77 -19.28 0.92 -8.81
C SER A 77 -18.47 0.24 -9.91
N TYR A 78 -17.26 0.73 -10.22
CA TYR A 78 -16.36 0.11 -11.22
C TYR A 78 -15.48 -0.98 -10.59
N VAL A 79 -15.64 -1.22 -9.29
CA VAL A 79 -14.89 -2.24 -8.56
C VAL A 79 -15.80 -3.00 -7.60
N SER A 80 -15.60 -4.30 -7.50
CA SER A 80 -16.26 -5.16 -6.53
C SER A 80 -15.28 -6.13 -5.90
N LEU A 81 -15.44 -6.33 -4.60
CA LEU A 81 -14.81 -7.41 -3.85
C LEU A 81 -15.92 -8.28 -3.28
N THR A 82 -15.97 -9.53 -3.70
CA THR A 82 -16.99 -10.48 -3.25
C THR A 82 -16.34 -11.70 -2.60
N GLN A 83 -16.92 -12.22 -1.54
CA GLN A 83 -16.43 -13.39 -0.81
C GLN A 83 -17.33 -14.60 -1.07
N GLU A 84 -16.76 -15.71 -1.50
CA GLU A 84 -17.42 -17.02 -1.51
C GLU A 84 -17.22 -17.67 -0.14
N LYS A 85 -18.27 -17.61 0.70
CA LYS A 85 -18.19 -18.01 2.13
C LYS A 85 -17.73 -19.46 2.33
N GLU A 86 -18.13 -20.35 1.44
CA GLU A 86 -17.87 -21.79 1.57
C GLU A 86 -16.40 -22.15 1.32
N LYS A 87 -15.72 -21.40 0.46
CA LYS A 87 -14.31 -21.65 0.08
C LYS A 87 -13.33 -20.69 0.74
N GLY A 88 -13.81 -19.60 1.35
CA GLY A 88 -12.94 -18.54 1.85
C GLY A 88 -12.16 -17.82 0.75
N LEU A 89 -12.66 -17.91 -0.48
CA LEU A 89 -12.14 -17.27 -1.69
C LEU A 89 -12.73 -15.86 -1.79
N PHE A 90 -11.91 -14.88 -2.17
CA PHE A 90 -12.43 -13.57 -2.56
C PHE A 90 -12.18 -13.35 -4.06
N HIS A 91 -13.15 -12.75 -4.72
CA HIS A 91 -13.06 -12.37 -6.12
C HIS A 91 -13.05 -10.86 -6.23
N ILE A 92 -12.05 -10.33 -6.94
CA ILE A 92 -11.92 -8.93 -7.33
C ILE A 92 -12.36 -8.80 -8.78
N THR A 93 -13.26 -7.86 -9.05
CA THR A 93 -13.59 -7.43 -10.40
C THR A 93 -13.40 -5.92 -10.50
N LEU A 94 -12.70 -5.47 -11.53
CA LEU A 94 -12.52 -4.07 -11.89
C LEU A 94 -12.95 -3.91 -13.36
N GLU A 95 -13.83 -2.96 -13.63
CA GLU A 95 -14.32 -2.66 -14.98
C GLU A 95 -14.39 -1.15 -15.19
N ASP A 96 -13.58 -0.65 -16.13
CA ASP A 96 -13.51 0.76 -16.52
C ASP A 96 -13.38 1.75 -15.34
N PRO A 97 -12.30 1.64 -14.53
CA PRO A 97 -12.01 2.62 -13.50
C PRO A 97 -11.89 4.00 -14.10
N HIS A 98 -12.66 4.94 -13.54
CA HIS A 98 -12.59 6.34 -13.94
C HIS A 98 -11.48 7.03 -13.16
N ALA A 99 -10.43 7.41 -13.89
CA ALA A 99 -9.32 8.19 -13.38
C ALA A 99 -9.38 9.62 -13.96
N ASP A 100 -9.20 10.62 -13.12
CA ASP A 100 -9.17 12.02 -13.50
C ASP A 100 -7.78 12.59 -13.23
N LEU A 101 -7.28 13.37 -14.17
CA LEU A 101 -6.09 14.21 -13.99
C LEU A 101 -6.51 15.58 -13.49
N ARG A 102 -5.93 16.00 -12.36
CA ARG A 102 -6.10 17.35 -11.82
C ARG A 102 -4.75 18.04 -11.72
N ASP A 103 -4.70 19.31 -12.10
CA ASP A 103 -3.51 20.12 -11.88
C ASP A 103 -3.43 20.48 -10.38
N SER A 104 -2.22 20.42 -9.83
CA SER A 104 -1.93 20.76 -8.44
C SER A 104 -0.95 21.93 -8.30
N GLY A 105 -0.55 22.57 -9.40
CA GLY A 105 0.47 23.61 -9.44
C GLY A 105 1.90 23.06 -9.58
N ASP A 106 2.19 21.91 -8.97
CA ASP A 106 3.51 21.24 -9.02
C ASP A 106 3.57 20.08 -10.03
N GLY A 107 2.53 19.94 -10.85
CA GLY A 107 2.30 18.85 -11.78
C GLY A 107 0.90 18.25 -11.61
N MET A 108 0.64 17.18 -12.35
CA MET A 108 -0.66 16.53 -12.35
C MET A 108 -0.78 15.51 -11.22
N VAL A 109 -1.96 15.35 -10.65
CA VAL A 109 -2.30 14.28 -9.72
C VAL A 109 -3.38 13.40 -10.32
N VAL A 110 -3.35 12.09 -10.04
CA VAL A 110 -4.36 11.15 -10.54
C VAL A 110 -5.31 10.78 -9.42
N ARG A 111 -6.59 11.06 -9.62
CA ARG A 111 -7.66 10.69 -8.69
C ARG A 111 -8.52 9.59 -9.32
N LEU A 112 -9.03 8.69 -8.49
CA LEU A 112 -10.02 7.71 -8.88
C LEU A 112 -11.39 8.16 -8.34
N ARG A 113 -12.43 7.97 -9.15
CA ARG A 113 -13.81 8.23 -8.71
C ARG A 113 -14.14 7.33 -7.51
N GLY A 114 -14.84 7.83 -6.49
CA GLY A 114 -15.15 7.03 -5.28
C GLY A 114 -14.00 6.96 -4.25
N GLY A 115 -12.91 7.68 -4.50
CA GLY A 115 -11.81 7.82 -3.55
C GLY A 115 -10.77 6.71 -3.66
N GLY A 116 -9.56 7.03 -3.21
CA GLY A 116 -8.45 6.09 -3.18
C GLY A 116 -7.52 6.40 -2.02
N ALA A 117 -6.74 5.38 -1.61
CA ALA A 117 -5.73 5.59 -0.60
C ALA A 117 -4.58 6.43 -1.16
N ARG A 118 -4.16 7.42 -0.38
CA ARG A 118 -2.92 8.17 -0.64
C ARG A 118 -1.71 7.25 -0.50
N ARG A 119 -0.68 7.55 -1.28
CA ARG A 119 0.60 6.82 -1.25
C ARG A 119 1.54 7.43 -0.21
N ALA A 120 2.70 6.79 -0.07
CA ALA A 120 3.76 7.30 0.79
C ALA A 120 4.31 8.63 0.24
N PRO A 121 4.78 9.54 1.11
CA PRO A 121 5.61 10.67 0.73
C PRO A 121 6.73 10.28 -0.25
N GLY A 122 7.09 11.16 -1.17
CA GLY A 122 8.15 10.87 -2.15
C GLY A 122 7.67 10.19 -3.42
N SER A 123 6.53 9.52 -3.38
CA SER A 123 6.00 8.76 -4.52
C SER A 123 5.02 9.58 -5.39
N PRO A 124 4.84 9.21 -6.66
CA PRO A 124 3.81 9.80 -7.52
C PRO A 124 2.42 9.78 -6.87
N ASP A 125 1.73 10.91 -6.92
CA ASP A 125 0.39 11.08 -6.36
C ASP A 125 -0.68 10.47 -7.29
N ILE A 126 -0.68 9.13 -7.31
CA ILE A 126 -1.64 8.30 -8.04
C ILE A 126 -2.46 7.45 -7.08
N ALA A 127 -3.78 7.53 -7.23
CA ALA A 127 -4.71 6.81 -6.36
C ALA A 127 -4.65 5.29 -6.56
N GLY A 128 -4.85 4.56 -5.46
CA GLY A 128 -5.09 3.12 -5.45
C GLY A 128 -6.33 2.79 -4.60
N LEU A 129 -6.89 1.61 -4.81
CA LEU A 129 -8.02 1.10 -4.05
C LEU A 129 -7.50 0.22 -2.92
N VAL A 130 -8.08 0.33 -1.72
CA VAL A 130 -7.61 -0.40 -0.55
C VAL A 130 -8.77 -1.01 0.20
N TRP A 131 -8.61 -2.26 0.57
CA TRP A 131 -9.48 -2.97 1.50
C TRP A 131 -8.64 -3.53 2.64
N VAL A 132 -9.26 -3.63 3.82
CA VAL A 132 -8.72 -4.35 4.96
C VAL A 132 -9.58 -5.58 5.17
N LEU A 133 -8.95 -6.76 5.08
CA LEU A 133 -9.59 -8.06 5.20
C LEU A 133 -9.13 -8.75 6.49
N PRO A 134 -9.98 -9.59 7.10
CA PRO A 134 -9.56 -10.40 8.23
C PRO A 134 -8.58 -11.47 7.73
N GLY A 135 -7.36 -11.50 8.28
CA GLY A 135 -6.38 -12.55 7.99
C GLY A 135 -6.66 -13.86 8.73
N LYS A 136 -6.02 -14.94 8.30
CA LYS A 136 -6.08 -16.26 8.96
C LYS A 136 -4.71 -16.65 9.51
N GLN A 137 -4.66 -17.13 10.75
CA GLN A 137 -3.41 -17.57 11.36
C GLN A 137 -2.82 -18.76 10.58
N GLY A 138 -1.50 -18.77 10.37
CA GLY A 138 -0.79 -19.83 9.63
C GLY A 138 -1.01 -19.82 8.11
N LEU A 139 -1.89 -18.97 7.58
CA LEU A 139 -2.18 -18.90 6.14
C LEU A 139 -1.84 -17.54 5.56
N ASN A 140 -1.34 -17.49 4.34
CA ASN A 140 -1.09 -16.25 3.59
C ASN A 140 -2.20 -16.04 2.55
N LEU A 141 -2.64 -14.80 2.36
CA LEU A 141 -3.57 -14.46 1.30
C LEU A 141 -2.80 -14.18 0.00
N ILE A 142 -3.01 -15.00 -1.03
CA ILE A 142 -2.32 -14.90 -2.31
C ILE A 142 -3.29 -14.46 -3.40
N PRO A 143 -3.00 -13.36 -4.13
CA PRO A 143 -3.78 -12.95 -5.28
C PRO A 143 -3.33 -13.68 -6.56
N THR A 144 -4.28 -14.22 -7.30
CA THR A 144 -4.08 -14.80 -8.64
C THR A 144 -4.88 -14.00 -9.65
N VAL A 145 -4.19 -13.30 -10.55
CA VAL A 145 -4.83 -12.53 -11.62
C VAL A 145 -5.27 -13.48 -12.73
N THR A 146 -6.56 -13.51 -13.03
CA THR A 146 -7.15 -14.40 -14.04
C THR A 146 -7.39 -13.69 -15.38
N ASP A 147 -7.68 -12.39 -15.35
CA ASP A 147 -7.76 -11.53 -16.54
C ASP A 147 -7.29 -10.12 -16.20
N ALA A 148 -6.55 -9.49 -17.11
CA ALA A 148 -6.15 -8.09 -16.96
C ALA A 148 -5.94 -7.43 -18.32
N ALA A 149 -6.50 -6.24 -18.51
CA ALA A 149 -6.37 -5.48 -19.74
C ALA A 149 -5.90 -4.05 -19.44
N PHE A 150 -4.91 -3.59 -20.20
CA PHE A 150 -4.25 -2.31 -19.98
C PHE A 150 -4.18 -1.47 -21.25
N ALA A 151 -4.21 -0.15 -21.08
CA ALA A 151 -3.93 0.82 -22.12
C ALA A 151 -2.99 1.90 -21.61
N ILE A 152 -2.20 2.49 -22.50
CA ILE A 152 -1.55 3.77 -22.23
C ILE A 152 -2.64 4.83 -22.27
N ALA A 153 -2.95 5.40 -21.11
CA ALA A 153 -4.00 6.41 -20.97
C ALA A 153 -3.53 7.77 -21.47
N THR A 154 -2.27 8.13 -21.20
CA THR A 154 -1.65 9.38 -21.66
C THR A 154 -0.12 9.29 -21.59
N GLN A 155 0.56 10.18 -22.30
CA GLN A 155 2.01 10.31 -22.36
C GLN A 155 2.42 11.78 -22.24
N GLY A 156 3.65 12.02 -21.77
CA GLY A 156 4.20 13.37 -21.59
C GLY A 156 3.64 14.11 -20.37
N VAL A 157 2.98 13.41 -19.45
CA VAL A 157 2.38 14.02 -18.25
C VAL A 157 3.31 13.82 -17.07
N ASP A 158 3.69 14.93 -16.42
CA ASP A 158 4.48 14.90 -15.18
C ASP A 158 3.56 14.79 -13.97
N ILE A 159 3.68 13.67 -13.24
CA ILE A 159 2.87 13.42 -12.04
C ILE A 159 3.59 13.97 -10.81
N ALA A 160 2.92 14.85 -10.07
CA ALA A 160 3.43 15.43 -8.85
C ALA A 160 3.60 14.35 -7.75
N ALA A 161 4.53 14.57 -6.82
CA ALA A 161 4.68 13.69 -5.67
C ALA A 161 3.55 13.91 -4.66
N VAL A 162 3.29 12.93 -3.80
CA VAL A 162 2.35 13.08 -2.68
C VAL A 162 2.79 14.23 -1.78
N ALA A 163 1.87 15.16 -1.53
CA ALA A 163 2.07 16.27 -0.61
C ALA A 163 2.09 15.79 0.85
N VAL A 164 3.01 16.35 1.63
CA VAL A 164 3.18 16.08 3.06
C VAL A 164 3.00 17.39 3.80
N ALA A 165 2.26 17.35 4.91
CA ALA A 165 2.21 18.48 5.83
C ALA A 165 3.60 18.66 6.46
N VAL A 166 4.05 19.90 6.52
CA VAL A 166 5.30 20.29 7.16
C VAL A 166 4.96 21.27 8.25
N GLU A 167 5.56 21.09 9.43
CA GLU A 167 5.44 22.07 10.50
C GLU A 167 6.09 23.37 10.02
N SER A 168 5.37 24.50 10.16
CA SER A 168 5.95 25.80 9.84
C SER A 168 6.94 26.17 10.94
N ASP A 169 8.18 26.47 10.54
CA ASP A 169 9.23 26.94 11.47
C ASP A 169 8.98 28.38 11.97
N GLU A 170 7.90 29.04 11.56
CA GLU A 170 7.55 30.39 12.02
C GLU A 170 6.80 30.35 13.35
N ASP A 171 7.34 31.10 14.31
CA ASP A 171 6.86 31.27 15.67
C ASP A 171 5.36 31.66 15.74
N GLY A 172 4.49 30.66 15.87
CA GLY A 172 3.29 30.70 16.71
C GLY A 172 2.13 31.66 16.36
N GLU A 173 2.02 32.22 15.16
CA GLU A 173 0.87 33.10 14.83
C GLU A 173 0.09 32.80 13.54
N ASN A 174 0.50 31.82 12.73
CA ASN A 174 -0.30 31.32 11.60
C ASN A 174 -0.29 29.79 11.57
N ASP A 175 -1.37 29.17 12.04
CA ASP A 175 -1.62 27.72 11.92
C ASP A 175 -2.00 27.31 10.46
N GLU A 176 -1.33 27.87 9.46
CA GLU A 176 -1.52 27.46 8.07
C GLU A 176 -0.69 26.20 7.81
N GLU A 177 -1.36 25.04 7.69
CA GLU A 177 -0.72 23.79 7.28
C GLU A 177 0.00 23.99 5.93
N THR A 178 1.33 24.06 5.97
CA THR A 178 2.14 24.16 4.76
C THR A 178 2.35 22.75 4.20
N PHE A 179 2.05 22.56 2.91
CA PHE A 179 2.22 21.28 2.24
C PHE A 179 3.41 21.33 1.28
N GLU A 180 4.37 20.42 1.45
CA GLU A 180 5.48 20.26 0.52
C GLU A 180 5.39 18.95 -0.27
N ARG A 181 5.88 19.00 -1.51
CA ARG A 181 6.05 17.84 -2.38
C ARG A 181 7.53 17.61 -2.64
N ARG A 182 8.08 16.56 -2.04
CA ARG A 182 9.47 16.13 -2.30
C ARG A 182 9.43 14.88 -3.17
N ARG A 183 10.17 14.84 -4.28
CA ARG A 183 10.27 13.67 -5.17
C ARG A 183 11.37 12.74 -4.65
N SER A 184 11.06 11.45 -4.52
CA SER A 184 12.08 10.45 -4.23
C SER A 184 12.84 10.08 -5.51
N ALA A 185 14.17 10.24 -5.51
CA ALA A 185 15.03 9.81 -6.61
C ALA A 185 14.89 8.31 -6.89
N ASP A 186 14.73 7.50 -5.85
CA ASP A 186 14.53 6.04 -5.95
C ASP A 186 13.26 5.64 -6.71
N ILE A 187 12.34 6.59 -6.94
CA ILE A 187 11.13 6.35 -7.73
C ILE A 187 11.19 7.13 -9.03
N TYR A 188 11.44 8.44 -8.98
CA TYR A 188 11.33 9.33 -10.14
C TYR A 188 12.44 9.16 -11.18
N ASP A 189 13.61 8.64 -10.78
CA ASP A 189 14.72 8.42 -11.71
C ASP A 189 14.70 6.99 -12.30
N GLN A 190 13.72 6.17 -11.93
CA GLN A 190 13.59 4.79 -12.39
C GLN A 190 12.74 4.72 -13.66
N ASP A 191 13.29 4.15 -14.73
CA ASP A 191 12.54 3.82 -15.95
C ASP A 191 11.72 2.53 -15.76
N ALA A 192 10.75 2.60 -14.85
CA ALA A 192 9.88 1.49 -14.49
C ALA A 192 8.48 2.00 -14.13
N LEU A 193 7.48 1.13 -14.25
CA LEU A 193 6.11 1.44 -13.81
C LEU A 193 6.05 1.47 -12.27
N PHE A 194 5.47 2.53 -11.74
CA PHE A 194 5.15 2.74 -10.34
C PHE A 194 3.63 2.86 -10.11
N PRO A 195 3.05 2.19 -9.08
CA PRO A 195 3.64 1.03 -8.42
C PRO A 195 3.85 -0.09 -9.44
N SER A 196 4.81 -0.97 -9.19
CA SER A 196 5.14 -2.08 -10.10
C SER A 196 4.06 -3.16 -10.18
N HIS A 197 3.27 -3.31 -9.11
CA HIS A 197 2.25 -4.35 -9.00
C HIS A 197 0.85 -3.77 -9.18
N VAL A 198 -0.05 -4.51 -9.83
CA VAL A 198 -1.47 -4.13 -9.97
C VAL A 198 -2.28 -4.56 -8.75
N ILE A 199 -1.93 -5.68 -8.13
CA ILE A 199 -2.48 -6.11 -6.84
C ILE A 199 -1.31 -6.27 -5.87
N ARG A 200 -1.45 -5.74 -4.67
CA ARG A 200 -0.49 -5.93 -3.58
C ARG A 200 -1.23 -6.35 -2.33
N VAL A 201 -0.78 -7.45 -1.74
CA VAL A 201 -1.23 -7.91 -0.43
C VAL A 201 -0.15 -7.61 0.59
N GLN A 202 -0.52 -7.02 1.71
CA GLN A 202 0.37 -6.80 2.85
C GLN A 202 -0.32 -7.33 4.10
N GLU A 203 0.39 -8.12 4.89
CA GLU A 203 -0.15 -8.71 6.09
C GLU A 203 0.50 -8.07 7.32
N SER A 204 -0.30 -7.85 8.36
CA SER A 204 0.19 -7.33 9.63
C SER A 204 -0.54 -7.98 10.80
N TRP A 205 0.07 -7.90 11.97
CA TRP A 205 -0.49 -8.41 13.21
C TRP A 205 -0.79 -7.26 14.15
N VAL A 206 -2.00 -7.28 14.73
CA VAL A 206 -2.41 -6.38 15.80
C VAL A 206 -2.81 -7.26 16.99
N GLY A 207 -1.86 -7.48 17.90
CA GLY A 207 -2.00 -8.50 18.94
C GLY A 207 -2.10 -9.90 18.32
N THR A 208 -3.18 -10.62 18.62
CA THR A 208 -3.45 -11.97 18.08
C THR A 208 -4.23 -11.97 16.77
N ASN A 209 -4.69 -10.79 16.31
CA ASN A 209 -5.47 -10.65 15.09
C ASN A 209 -4.56 -10.38 13.91
N LYS A 210 -4.61 -11.26 12.91
CA LYS A 210 -3.97 -11.04 11.60
C LYS A 210 -4.89 -10.19 10.74
N LEU A 211 -4.36 -9.12 10.16
CA LEU A 211 -5.05 -8.25 9.21
C LEU A 211 -4.34 -8.30 7.86
N VAL A 212 -5.11 -8.19 6.79
CA VAL A 212 -4.60 -8.20 5.43
C VAL A 212 -5.03 -6.91 4.74
N ARG A 213 -4.05 -6.10 4.34
CA ARG A 213 -4.27 -4.91 3.51
C ARG A 213 -4.12 -5.29 2.04
N LEU A 214 -5.25 -5.36 1.35
CA LEU A 214 -5.33 -5.55 -0.08
C LEU A 214 -5.30 -4.20 -0.77
N THR A 215 -4.36 -3.99 -1.70
CA THR A 215 -4.29 -2.80 -2.53
C THR A 215 -4.43 -3.18 -4.01
N VAL A 216 -5.35 -2.54 -4.72
CA VAL A 216 -5.46 -2.63 -6.19
C VAL A 216 -5.05 -1.30 -6.81
N ASN A 217 -4.14 -1.35 -7.77
CA ASN A 217 -3.50 -0.20 -8.40
C ASN A 217 -3.93 -0.15 -9.88
N PRO A 218 -5.11 0.42 -10.17
CA PRO A 218 -5.61 0.49 -11.54
C PRO A 218 -4.80 1.46 -12.41
N VAL A 219 -4.07 2.40 -11.78
CA VAL A 219 -3.20 3.35 -12.46
C VAL A 219 -1.75 3.06 -12.10
N GLN A 220 -0.89 3.02 -13.12
CA GLN A 220 0.56 2.94 -12.98
C GLN A 220 1.21 4.05 -13.80
N TYR A 221 2.32 4.58 -13.33
CA TYR A 221 3.04 5.70 -13.91
C TYR A 221 4.52 5.36 -14.09
N ASN A 222 5.08 5.60 -15.27
CA ASN A 222 6.53 5.57 -15.46
C ASN A 222 7.05 7.03 -15.48
N PRO A 223 7.88 7.43 -14.51
CA PRO A 223 8.32 8.81 -14.34
C PRO A 223 9.35 9.28 -15.37
N VAL A 224 10.16 8.37 -15.92
CA VAL A 224 11.16 8.70 -16.95
C VAL A 224 10.49 8.93 -18.31
N THR A 225 9.60 8.03 -18.72
CA THR A 225 8.85 8.15 -19.98
C THR A 225 7.63 9.06 -19.87
N LYS A 226 7.29 9.52 -18.65
CA LYS A 226 6.11 10.33 -18.34
C LYS A 226 4.83 9.72 -18.88
N SER A 227 4.70 8.40 -18.76
CA SER A 227 3.57 7.65 -19.31
C SER A 227 2.68 7.09 -18.22
N LEU A 228 1.36 7.25 -18.39
CA LEU A 228 0.36 6.67 -17.51
C LEU A 228 -0.28 5.46 -18.19
N ARG A 229 -0.32 4.36 -17.47
CA ARG A 229 -0.97 3.12 -17.86
C ARG A 229 -2.20 2.90 -16.98
N LEU A 230 -3.34 2.63 -17.61
CA LEU A 230 -4.60 2.33 -16.94
C LEU A 230 -4.96 0.86 -17.17
N CYS A 231 -5.20 0.13 -16.08
CA CYS A 231 -5.84 -1.17 -16.08
C CYS A 231 -7.35 -0.96 -16.17
N TYR A 232 -7.95 -1.17 -17.33
CA TYR A 232 -9.38 -0.94 -17.53
C TYR A 232 -10.24 -2.18 -17.31
N ARG A 233 -9.62 -3.35 -17.17
CA ARG A 233 -10.30 -4.59 -16.80
C ARG A 233 -9.37 -5.43 -15.94
N LEU A 234 -9.86 -5.93 -14.80
CA LEU A 234 -9.12 -6.83 -13.92
C LEU A 234 -10.09 -7.86 -13.32
N GLN A 235 -9.72 -9.12 -13.37
CA GLN A 235 -10.33 -10.19 -12.59
C GLN A 235 -9.22 -10.90 -11.84
N ALA A 236 -9.43 -11.12 -10.54
CA ALA A 236 -8.49 -11.83 -9.72
C ALA A 236 -9.17 -12.57 -8.58
N ASP A 237 -8.60 -13.72 -8.23
CA ASP A 237 -9.01 -14.52 -7.10
C ASP A 237 -8.00 -14.36 -5.95
N LEU A 238 -8.46 -14.36 -4.71
CA LEU A 238 -7.63 -14.28 -3.51
C LEU A 238 -7.89 -15.52 -2.65
N GLU A 239 -6.86 -16.32 -2.46
CA GLU A 239 -6.95 -17.58 -1.72
C GLU A 239 -6.03 -17.58 -0.50
N TYR A 240 -6.51 -18.20 0.59
CA TYR A 240 -5.67 -18.48 1.74
C TYR A 240 -4.92 -19.79 1.54
N VAL A 241 -3.60 -19.70 1.43
CA VAL A 241 -2.72 -20.88 1.31
C VAL A 241 -1.89 -21.03 2.58
N GLU A 242 -1.50 -22.26 2.91
CA GLU A 242 -0.58 -22.51 4.03
C GLU A 242 0.71 -21.73 3.79
N ALA A 243 1.15 -20.99 4.81
CA ALA A 243 2.47 -20.39 4.76
C ALA A 243 3.47 -21.54 4.62
N LEU A 244 4.33 -21.48 3.59
CA LEU A 244 5.46 -22.39 3.50
C LEU A 244 6.27 -22.20 4.77
N THR A 245 6.12 -23.12 5.73
CA THR A 245 7.08 -23.28 6.79
C THR A 245 8.32 -23.79 6.10
N ASP A 246 9.31 -22.91 5.99
CA ASP A 246 10.66 -23.31 5.64
C ASP A 246 11.13 -24.19 6.81
N ASP A 247 10.75 -25.46 6.75
CA ASP A 247 11.18 -26.50 7.67
C ASP A 247 12.65 -26.70 7.34
N GLY A 248 13.47 -25.81 7.89
CA GLY A 248 14.91 -25.90 7.86
C GLY A 248 15.33 -27.21 8.50
N GLU A 249 15.36 -28.27 7.71
CA GLU A 249 16.19 -29.44 7.93
C GLU A 249 17.62 -28.90 7.98
N HIS A 250 18.06 -28.52 9.18
CA HIS A 250 19.46 -28.46 9.49
C HIS A 250 20.01 -29.87 9.23
N PRO A 251 20.88 -30.08 8.22
CA PRO A 251 21.53 -31.37 8.08
C PRO A 251 22.30 -31.61 9.38
N GLN A 252 21.88 -32.64 10.14
CA GLN A 252 22.65 -33.12 11.27
C GLN A 252 24.04 -33.45 10.72
N GLN A 253 25.04 -32.63 11.08
CA GLN A 253 26.43 -33.00 10.94
C GLN A 253 26.63 -34.27 11.78
N GLN A 254 26.56 -35.42 11.13
CA GLN A 254 27.17 -36.65 11.61
C GLN A 254 28.66 -36.37 11.76
N GLY A 255 29.08 -36.14 13.00
CA GLY A 255 30.48 -36.31 13.37
C GLY A 255 30.75 -37.80 13.31
N ASP A 256 31.56 -38.21 12.34
CA ASP A 256 32.22 -39.51 12.35
C ASP A 256 33.24 -39.55 13.51
N ASP A 257 33.24 -40.68 14.22
CA ASP A 257 34.17 -41.08 15.27
C ASP A 257 35.64 -41.20 14.80
#